data_AF-A0A5A7V728-F1
#
_entry.id   AF-A0A5A7V728-F1
#
_cell.length_a   1.000
_cell.length_b   1.000
_cell.length_c   1.000
_cell.angle_alpha   90.00
_cell.angle_beta   90.00
_cell.angle_gamma   90.00
#
_symmetry.space_group_name_H-M   'P 1'
#
loop_
_entity.id
_entity.type
_entity.pdbx_description
1 polymer ?
#
loop_
_entity_poly.entity_id
_entity_poly.type
_entity_poly.pdbx_seq_one_letter_code
_entity_poly.pdbx_strand_id
1 'polypeptide(L)'
;MECPQVPAANATQTVREAHEHWVKVNEKARAYILASLSEVLAKKHESMLTTCEIMDSFQEMFGQASYQIKHDALKYIYNSCINEGTSVREHVLNMMVHFNVAEMNGAVIDEAI
;
A
#
# COMPACT_ATOMS: atom_id res chain seq x y z
N MET A 1 1.09 -10.23 -0.65
CA MET A 1 1.67 -10.86 -1.86
C MET A 1 2.38 -12.11 -1.37
N GLU A 2 1.98 -13.31 -1.78
CA GLU A 2 2.60 -14.52 -1.25
C GLU A 2 3.91 -14.81 -1.97
N CYS A 3 4.99 -14.91 -1.20
CA CYS A 3 6.29 -15.35 -1.72
C CYS A 3 6.28 -16.88 -1.91
N PRO A 4 6.73 -17.41 -3.05
CA PRO A 4 6.77 -18.85 -3.28
C PRO A 4 7.71 -19.53 -2.27
N GLN A 5 7.31 -20.69 -1.77
CA GLN A 5 8.19 -21.52 -0.97
C GLN A 5 9.29 -22.13 -1.83
N VAL A 6 10.44 -22.38 -1.20
CA VAL A 6 11.54 -23.09 -1.85
C VAL A 6 11.06 -24.49 -2.26
N PRO A 7 11.27 -24.90 -3.53
CA PRO A 7 10.88 -26.22 -4.00
C PRO A 7 11.54 -27.34 -3.18
N ALA A 8 10.77 -28.41 -2.93
CA ALA A 8 11.31 -29.61 -2.32
C ALA A 8 12.39 -30.27 -3.20
N ALA A 9 13.30 -31.03 -2.60
CA ALA A 9 14.39 -31.68 -3.33
C ALA A 9 13.92 -32.65 -4.44
N ASN A 10 12.72 -33.23 -4.28
CA ASN A 10 12.06 -34.11 -5.24
C ASN A 10 11.12 -33.38 -6.22
N ALA A 11 11.13 -32.05 -6.24
CA ALA A 11 10.31 -31.26 -7.16
C ALA A 11 10.67 -31.54 -8.61
N THR A 12 9.67 -31.42 -9.50
CA THR A 12 9.88 -31.58 -10.94
C THR A 12 10.80 -30.49 -11.48
N GLN A 13 11.46 -30.77 -12.61
CA GLN A 13 12.34 -29.81 -13.26
C GLN A 13 11.65 -28.47 -13.53
N THR A 14 10.41 -28.52 -14.04
CA THR A 14 9.60 -27.32 -14.33
C THR A 14 9.37 -26.45 -13.10
N VAL A 15 9.14 -27.05 -11.92
CA VAL A 15 8.96 -26.29 -10.67
C VAL A 15 10.26 -25.60 -10.25
N ARG A 16 11.40 -26.26 -10.42
CA ARG A 16 12.72 -25.67 -10.11
C ARG A 16 13.03 -24.49 -11.03
N GLU A 17 12.83 -24.67 -12.34
CA GLU A 17 13.03 -23.62 -13.34
C GLU A 17 12.13 -22.39 -13.08
N ALA A 18 10.86 -22.63 -12.72
CA ALA A 18 9.93 -21.56 -12.39
C ALA A 18 10.38 -20.78 -11.14
N HIS A 19 10.87 -21.48 -10.11
CA HIS A 19 11.40 -20.85 -8.90
C HIS A 19 12.68 -20.04 -9.19
N GLU A 20 13.61 -20.58 -9.96
CA GLU A 20 14.83 -19.84 -10.36
C GLU A 20 14.49 -18.57 -11.15
N HIS A 21 13.52 -18.64 -12.05
CA HIS A 21 13.02 -17.46 -12.76
C HIS A 21 12.41 -16.44 -11.79
N TRP A 22 11.58 -16.90 -10.84
CA TRP A 22 11.00 -16.03 -9.82
C TRP A 22 12.07 -15.33 -8.97
N VAL A 23 13.11 -16.05 -8.53
CA VAL A 23 14.22 -15.47 -7.74
C VAL A 23 14.87 -14.30 -8.50
N LYS A 24 15.16 -14.48 -9.81
CA LYS A 24 15.77 -13.42 -10.64
C LYS A 24 14.87 -12.18 -10.76
N VAL A 25 13.57 -12.40 -10.96
CA VAL A 25 12.60 -11.28 -11.04
C VAL A 25 12.47 -10.58 -9.68
N ASN A 26 12.42 -11.35 -8.59
CA ASN A 26 12.36 -10.83 -7.23
C ASN A 26 13.60 -10.00 -6.88
N GLU A 27 14.81 -10.45 -7.21
CA GLU A 27 16.04 -9.68 -7.01
C GLU A 27 16.02 -8.34 -7.75
N LYS A 28 15.58 -8.36 -9.01
CA LYS A 28 15.46 -7.14 -9.82
C LYS A 28 14.43 -6.17 -9.23
N ALA A 29 13.27 -6.67 -8.83
CA ALA A 29 12.24 -5.85 -8.20
C ALA A 29 12.72 -5.28 -6.86
N ARG A 30 13.43 -6.08 -6.04
CA ARG A 30 14.04 -5.62 -4.79
C ARG A 30 15.01 -4.47 -5.02
N ALA A 31 15.87 -4.57 -6.04
CA ALA A 31 16.81 -3.51 -6.39
C ALA A 31 16.10 -2.21 -6.77
N TYR A 32 15.03 -2.27 -7.57
CA TYR A 32 14.24 -1.08 -7.92
C TYR A 32 13.55 -0.47 -6.70
N ILE A 33 12.95 -1.29 -5.84
CA ILE A 33 12.32 -0.81 -4.61
C ILE A 33 13.37 -0.08 -3.79
N LEU A 34 14.47 -0.73 -3.40
CA LEU A 34 15.50 -0.11 -2.55
C LEU A 34 16.08 1.17 -3.17
N ALA A 35 16.29 1.21 -4.49
CA ALA A 35 16.77 2.41 -5.18
C ALA A 35 15.76 3.57 -5.19
N SER A 36 14.46 3.27 -5.08
CA SER A 36 13.41 4.29 -5.03
C SER A 36 13.19 4.89 -3.64
N LEU A 37 13.73 4.27 -2.59
CA LEU A 37 13.54 4.71 -1.21
C LEU A 37 14.56 5.77 -0.81
N SER A 38 14.23 6.53 0.25
CA SER A 38 15.23 7.36 0.92
C SER A 38 16.34 6.50 1.51
N GLU A 39 17.55 7.06 1.66
CA GLU A 39 18.71 6.31 2.17
C GLU A 39 18.42 5.61 3.51
N VAL A 40 17.75 6.30 4.43
CA VAL A 40 17.38 5.76 5.75
C VAL A 40 16.45 4.55 5.60
N LEU A 41 15.47 4.66 4.71
CA LEU A 41 14.48 3.61 4.50
C LEU A 41 15.07 2.42 3.72
N ALA A 42 15.92 2.69 2.72
CA ALA A 42 16.67 1.66 2.02
C ALA A 42 17.56 0.86 2.97
N LYS A 43 18.36 1.53 3.82
CA LYS A 43 19.22 0.88 4.83
C LYS A 43 18.44 -0.01 5.79
N LYS A 44 17.24 0.41 6.21
CA LYS A 44 16.39 -0.39 7.10
C LYS A 44 15.92 -1.70 6.45
N HIS A 45 15.76 -1.73 5.13
CA HIS A 45 15.18 -2.86 4.39
C HIS A 45 16.21 -3.63 3.54
N GLU A 46 17.48 -3.24 3.55
CA GLU A 46 18.54 -3.83 2.71
C GLU A 46 18.78 -5.33 3.00
N SER A 47 18.61 -5.75 4.25
CA SER A 47 18.80 -7.15 4.67
C SER A 47 17.64 -8.08 4.31
N MET A 48 16.49 -7.55 3.90
CA MET A 48 15.34 -8.36 3.50
C MET A 48 15.62 -9.03 2.16
N LEU A 49 15.30 -10.31 2.05
CA LEU A 49 15.68 -11.14 0.90
C LEU A 49 14.66 -11.03 -0.23
N THR A 50 13.41 -10.79 0.13
CA THR A 50 12.28 -10.81 -0.79
C THR A 50 11.55 -9.47 -0.84
N THR A 51 10.92 -9.23 -1.99
CA THR A 51 10.01 -8.10 -2.14
C THR A 51 8.80 -8.19 -1.23
N CYS A 52 8.33 -9.40 -0.89
CA CYS A 52 7.22 -9.59 0.05
C CYS A 52 7.60 -9.11 1.46
N GLU A 53 8.78 -9.47 1.97
CA GLU A 53 9.25 -9.01 3.29
C GLU A 53 9.30 -7.48 3.38
N ILE A 54 9.77 -6.81 2.31
CA ILE A 54 9.78 -5.34 2.25
C ILE A 54 8.36 -4.78 2.26
N MET A 55 7.47 -5.35 1.46
CA MET A 55 6.07 -4.92 1.39
C MET A 55 5.32 -5.14 2.71
N ASP A 56 5.55 -6.27 3.37
CA ASP A 56 4.95 -6.58 4.67
C ASP A 56 5.47 -5.62 5.75
N SER A 57 6.77 -5.28 5.72
CA SER A 57 7.33 -4.27 6.62
C SER A 57 6.76 -2.88 6.37
N PHE A 58 6.54 -2.48 5.11
CA PHE A 58 5.83 -1.24 4.80
C PHE A 58 4.39 -1.25 5.31
N GLN A 59 3.70 -2.38 5.18
CA GLN A 59 2.36 -2.53 5.73
C GLN A 59 2.36 -2.39 7.27
N GLU A 60 3.35 -2.95 7.95
CA GLU A 60 3.51 -2.80 9.40
C GLU A 60 3.82 -1.34 9.80
N MET A 61 4.73 -0.68 9.07
CA MET A 61 5.15 0.69 9.36
C MET A 61 4.07 1.73 9.05
N PHE A 62 3.39 1.60 7.92
CA PHE A 62 2.49 2.63 7.38
C PHE A 62 1.02 2.23 7.40
N GLY A 63 0.70 0.95 7.58
CA GLY A 63 -0.69 0.45 7.51
C GLY A 63 -1.57 1.05 8.61
N GLN A 64 -1.05 1.22 9.83
CA GLN A 64 -1.80 1.88 10.91
C GLN A 64 -2.06 3.36 10.61
N ALA A 65 -1.07 4.07 10.09
CA ALA A 65 -1.23 5.47 9.71
C ALA A 65 -2.27 5.62 8.58
N SER A 66 -2.24 4.76 7.57
CA SER A 66 -3.22 4.77 6.48
C SER A 66 -4.63 4.46 6.98
N TYR A 67 -4.79 3.48 7.89
CA TYR A 67 -6.07 3.18 8.51
C TYR A 67 -6.62 4.38 9.30
N GLN A 68 -5.78 5.03 10.11
CA GLN A 68 -6.17 6.20 10.89
C GLN A 68 -6.58 7.37 10.00
N ILE A 69 -5.79 7.68 8.96
CA ILE A 69 -6.10 8.73 7.99
C ILE A 69 -7.42 8.46 7.28
N LYS A 70 -7.64 7.22 6.82
CA LYS A 70 -8.91 6.78 6.23
C LYS A 70 -10.07 7.00 7.20
N HIS A 71 -9.92 6.53 8.44
CA HIS A 71 -10.95 6.66 9.46
C HIS A 71 -11.30 8.13 9.75
N ASP A 72 -10.29 8.99 9.89
CA ASP A 72 -10.50 10.41 10.19
C ASP A 72 -11.13 11.17 9.02
N ALA A 73 -10.76 10.82 7.78
CA ALA A 73 -11.39 11.37 6.58
C ALA A 73 -12.88 10.96 6.50
N LEU A 74 -13.19 9.67 6.70
CA LEU A 74 -14.57 9.17 6.72
C LEU A 74 -15.38 9.79 7.86
N LYS A 75 -14.78 9.94 9.05
CA LYS A 75 -15.41 10.61 10.19
C LYS A 75 -15.72 12.06 9.87
N TYR A 76 -14.82 12.78 9.21
CA TYR A 76 -15.09 14.16 8.78
C TYR A 76 -16.27 14.22 7.82
N ILE A 77 -16.26 13.40 6.76
CA ILE A 77 -17.32 13.33 5.75
C ILE A 77 -18.68 13.05 6.40
N TYR A 78 -18.74 12.02 7.25
CA TYR A 78 -19.97 11.58 7.90
C TYR A 78 -20.57 12.66 8.82
N ASN A 79 -19.71 13.41 9.52
CA ASN A 79 -20.15 14.47 10.43
C ASN A 79 -20.22 15.86 9.75
N SER A 80 -19.97 15.94 8.45
CA SER A 80 -19.94 17.23 7.74
C SER A 80 -21.36 17.73 7.52
N CYS A 81 -21.69 18.86 8.14
CA CYS A 81 -22.93 19.58 7.93
C CYS A 81 -22.62 21.01 7.47
N ILE A 82 -23.43 21.54 6.57
CA ILE A 82 -23.35 22.96 6.19
C ILE A 82 -23.91 23.78 7.36
N ASN A 83 -23.05 24.60 7.98
CA ASN A 83 -23.47 25.54 9.00
C ASN A 83 -24.01 26.83 8.37
N GLU A 84 -24.91 27.51 9.07
CA GLU A 84 -25.47 28.79 8.63
C GLU A 84 -24.35 29.82 8.37
N GLY A 85 -24.44 30.53 7.24
CA GLY A 85 -23.41 31.49 6.81
C GLY A 85 -22.17 30.85 6.14
N THR A 86 -22.05 29.52 6.08
CA THR A 86 -20.93 28.85 5.38
C THR A 86 -21.17 28.82 3.88
N SER A 87 -20.14 29.12 3.09
CA SER A 87 -20.21 29.00 1.63
C SER A 87 -20.40 27.53 1.22
N VAL A 88 -21.49 27.25 0.51
CA VAL A 88 -21.78 25.92 -0.04
C VAL A 88 -20.63 25.42 -0.91
N ARG A 89 -20.07 26.30 -1.75
CA ARG A 89 -18.97 25.96 -2.66
C ARG A 89 -17.72 25.53 -1.87
N GLU A 90 -17.37 26.28 -0.83
CA GLU A 90 -16.18 25.98 -0.01
C GLU A 90 -16.37 24.68 0.76
N HIS A 91 -17.55 24.47 1.33
CA HIS A 91 -17.89 23.24 2.03
C HIS A 91 -17.76 22.01 1.12
N VAL A 92 -18.34 22.06 -0.08
CA VAL A 92 -18.26 20.95 -1.06
C VAL A 92 -16.81 20.68 -1.47
N LEU A 93 -16.01 21.73 -1.72
CA LEU A 93 -14.59 21.56 -2.03
C LEU A 93 -13.83 20.89 -0.89
N ASN A 94 -14.12 21.25 0.37
CA ASN A 94 -13.47 20.62 1.51
C ASN A 94 -13.90 19.15 1.67
N MET A 95 -15.18 18.83 1.44
CA MET A 95 -15.64 17.44 1.42
C MET A 95 -14.94 16.63 0.32
N MET A 96 -14.77 17.18 -0.89
CA MET A 96 -14.03 16.52 -1.98
C MET A 96 -12.59 16.18 -1.59
N VAL A 97 -11.89 17.07 -0.88
CA VAL A 97 -10.55 16.78 -0.36
C VAL A 97 -10.58 15.57 0.57
N HIS A 98 -11.53 15.51 1.49
CA HIS A 98 -11.65 14.37 2.40
C HIS A 98 -12.06 13.07 1.69
N PHE A 99 -12.89 13.14 0.65
CA PHE A 99 -13.19 11.97 -0.19
C PHE A 99 -11.93 11.43 -0.88
N ASN A 100 -11.13 12.31 -1.49
CA ASN A 100 -9.86 11.93 -2.12
C ASN A 100 -8.90 11.31 -1.09
N VAL A 101 -8.80 11.89 0.11
CA VAL A 101 -7.97 11.33 1.19
C VAL A 101 -8.47 9.95 1.61
N ALA A 102 -9.77 9.75 1.76
CA ALA A 102 -10.34 8.45 2.10
C ALA A 102 -10.04 7.40 1.01
N GLU A 103 -10.27 7.74 -0.26
CA GLU A 103 -10.02 6.86 -1.41
C GLU A 103 -8.54 6.47 -1.53
N MET A 104 -7.64 7.46 -1.48
CA MET A 104 -6.18 7.23 -1.54
C MET A 104 -5.67 6.36 -0.37
N ASN A 105 -6.42 6.27 0.73
CA ASN A 105 -6.10 5.43 1.88
C ASN A 105 -6.96 4.15 1.96
N GLY A 106 -7.55 3.75 0.84
CA GLY A 106 -8.22 2.45 0.68
C GLY A 106 -9.66 2.41 1.16
N ALA A 107 -10.38 3.54 1.19
CA ALA A 107 -11.84 3.51 1.19
C ALA A 107 -12.35 3.15 -0.20
N VAL A 108 -13.32 2.25 -0.27
CA VAL A 108 -14.00 1.91 -1.53
C VAL A 108 -15.23 2.80 -1.64
N ILE A 109 -15.33 3.56 -2.73
CA ILE A 109 -16.51 4.33 -3.08
C ILE A 109 -17.32 3.47 -4.06
N ASP A 110 -18.51 3.05 -3.65
CA ASP A 110 -19.41 2.31 -4.54
C ASP A 110 -19.88 3.24 -5.66
N GLU A 111 -19.76 2.79 -6.90
CA GLU A 111 -20.21 3.54 -8.07
C GLU A 111 -21.73 3.46 -8.27
N ALA A 112 -22.49 2.79 -7.39
CA ALA A 112 -23.94 2.59 -7.51
C ALA A 112 -24.68 3.83 -8.05
N ILE A 113 -25.04 3.76 -9.35
CA ILE A 113 -25.86 4.71 -10.11
C ILE A 113 -27.32 4.30 -10.03
#